data_AF-A0A9X0CM28-F1
#
_entry.id   AF-A0A9X0CM28-F1
#
_cell.length_a   1.000
_cell.length_b   1.000
_cell.length_c   1.000
_cell.angle_alpha   90.00
_cell.angle_beta   90.00
_cell.angle_gamma   90.00
#
_symmetry.space_group_name_H-M   'P 1'
#
loop_
_entity.id
_entity.type
_entity.pdbx_description
1 polymer ?
#
loop_
_entity_poly.entity_id
_entity_poly.type
_entity_poly.pdbx_seq_one_letter_code
_entity_poly.pdbx_strand_id
1 'polypeptide(L)'
;MEQDALTQENAMLQTTLNNQELSAADVERMKHEKRELQKTVEQLEKGRDYFNQQIWEKEMQYAKKHEETERHICEYNEMARKLKLIPSSAENANGVDFEMHFNPHAQRPDQRAHMDFKGTIKPALLRLKQHISEKSRTNQSQVITEEEAFDQISEMVSDKQEEVSALEMKLQVLDKDLDWNKELMAKELQKTTGTAQSLDEGVQQMRAKVLKHEEVVEEKEEKLKELKLRVEQSAVEREEEKEEYSDFIVKACHMIMEHKTLIQNRTHELLEQAEEILEQTKQTEVPKSSIPLPEGA
;
A
#
# COMPACT_ATOMS: atom_id res chain seq x y z
N MET A 1 -133.53 -23.46 -49.30
CA MET A 1 -134.06 -22.73 -48.11
C MET A 1 -133.13 -21.62 -47.66
N GLU A 2 -131.90 -21.86 -47.17
CA GLU A 2 -130.99 -20.75 -46.80
C GLU A 2 -130.49 -19.93 -48.02
N GLN A 3 -130.18 -20.59 -49.14
CA GLN A 3 -129.72 -19.91 -50.36
C GLN A 3 -130.84 -19.07 -51.01
N ASP A 4 -132.07 -19.56 -50.97
CA ASP A 4 -133.26 -18.83 -51.44
C ASP A 4 -133.59 -17.67 -50.50
N ALA A 5 -133.45 -17.86 -49.17
CA ALA A 5 -133.61 -16.79 -48.20
C ALA A 5 -132.55 -15.69 -48.37
N LEU A 6 -131.29 -16.06 -48.60
CA LEU A 6 -130.19 -15.12 -48.86
C LEU A 6 -130.34 -14.37 -50.19
N THR A 7 -130.86 -15.01 -51.23
CA THR A 7 -131.14 -14.35 -52.51
C THR A 7 -132.36 -13.45 -52.44
N GLN A 8 -133.39 -13.85 -51.68
CA GLN A 8 -134.57 -13.03 -51.41
C GLN A 8 -134.23 -11.84 -50.53
N GLU A 9 -133.38 -12.02 -49.51
CA GLU A 9 -132.87 -10.95 -48.65
C GLU A 9 -131.98 -9.98 -49.43
N ASN A 10 -131.06 -10.49 -50.27
CA ASN A 10 -130.28 -9.62 -51.16
C ASN A 10 -131.16 -8.87 -52.17
N ALA A 11 -132.19 -9.52 -52.72
CA ALA A 11 -133.14 -8.85 -53.61
C ALA A 11 -133.95 -7.77 -52.86
N MET A 12 -134.35 -8.03 -51.61
CA MET A 12 -135.02 -7.03 -50.77
C MET A 12 -134.08 -5.88 -50.40
N LEU A 13 -132.84 -6.15 -50.03
CA LEU A 13 -131.82 -5.14 -49.75
C LEU A 13 -131.49 -4.32 -51.00
N GLN A 14 -131.37 -4.95 -52.17
CA GLN A 14 -131.14 -4.27 -53.45
C GLN A 14 -132.34 -3.42 -53.87
N THR A 15 -133.56 -3.89 -53.62
CA THR A 15 -134.78 -3.13 -53.88
C THR A 15 -134.90 -1.94 -52.91
N THR A 16 -134.52 -2.14 -51.64
CA THR A 16 -134.48 -1.08 -50.63
C THR A 16 -133.41 -0.04 -50.96
N LEU A 17 -132.24 -0.46 -51.46
CA LEU A 17 -131.17 0.42 -51.91
C LEU A 17 -131.55 1.19 -53.18
N ASN A 18 -132.21 0.54 -54.14
CA ASN A 18 -132.69 1.20 -55.36
C ASN A 18 -133.86 2.17 -55.10
N ASN A 19 -134.67 1.92 -54.05
CA ASN A 19 -135.76 2.80 -53.60
C ASN A 19 -135.31 3.85 -52.57
N GLN A 20 -134.07 3.79 -52.09
CA GLN A 20 -133.47 4.91 -51.39
C GLN A 20 -133.16 5.99 -52.44
N GLU A 21 -134.07 6.95 -52.57
CA GLU A 21 -133.76 8.21 -53.24
C GLU A 21 -132.71 8.93 -52.39
N LEU A 22 -131.43 8.61 -52.61
CA LEU A 22 -130.34 9.45 -52.13
C LEU A 22 -130.58 10.83 -52.73
N SER A 23 -131.12 11.72 -51.91
CA SER A 23 -131.31 13.11 -52.31
C SER A 23 -129.96 13.63 -52.78
N ALA A 24 -129.95 14.47 -53.83
CA ALA A 24 -128.72 15.12 -54.26
C ALA A 24 -127.98 15.78 -53.07
N ALA A 25 -128.73 16.22 -52.05
CA ALA A 25 -128.21 16.72 -50.79
C ALA A 25 -127.39 15.70 -49.96
N ASP A 26 -127.80 14.44 -49.87
CA ASP A 26 -127.08 13.39 -49.11
C ASP A 26 -125.80 12.95 -49.83
N VAL A 27 -125.84 12.84 -51.16
CA VAL A 27 -124.65 12.57 -51.97
C VAL A 27 -123.64 13.71 -51.83
N GLU A 28 -124.09 14.97 -51.84
CA GLU A 28 -123.21 16.11 -51.60
C GLU A 28 -122.69 16.18 -50.16
N ARG A 29 -123.48 15.76 -49.15
CA ARG A 29 -123.02 15.62 -47.76
C ARG A 29 -121.92 14.56 -47.65
N MET A 30 -122.12 13.37 -48.17
CA MET A 30 -121.09 12.31 -48.16
C MET A 30 -119.84 12.71 -48.94
N LYS A 31 -119.98 13.40 -50.08
CA LYS A 31 -118.84 13.95 -50.82
C LYS A 31 -118.11 15.04 -50.02
N HIS A 32 -118.82 15.82 -49.21
CA HIS A 32 -118.20 16.81 -48.33
C HIS A 32 -117.45 16.12 -47.17
N GLU A 33 -118.08 15.18 -46.48
CA GLU A 33 -117.46 14.39 -45.40
C GLU A 33 -116.25 13.60 -45.90
N LYS A 34 -116.34 12.96 -47.08
CA LYS A 34 -115.20 12.29 -47.73
C LYS A 34 -114.05 13.27 -47.99
N ARG A 35 -114.34 14.49 -48.47
CA ARG A 35 -113.31 15.51 -48.69
C ARG A 35 -112.68 15.98 -47.37
N GLU A 36 -113.46 16.14 -46.30
CA GLU A 36 -112.94 16.54 -44.99
C GLU A 36 -112.13 15.42 -44.32
N LEU A 37 -112.57 14.16 -44.42
CA LEU A 37 -111.79 13.00 -43.97
C LEU A 37 -110.49 12.86 -44.77
N GLN A 38 -110.54 13.02 -46.09
CA GLN A 38 -109.36 12.96 -46.94
C GLN A 38 -108.36 14.08 -46.57
N LYS A 39 -108.82 15.31 -46.34
CA LYS A 39 -107.98 16.39 -45.82
C LYS A 39 -107.38 16.05 -44.44
N THR A 40 -108.16 15.43 -43.56
CA THR A 40 -107.68 15.04 -42.22
C THR A 40 -106.60 13.97 -42.31
N VAL A 41 -106.79 12.95 -43.16
CA VAL A 41 -105.78 11.93 -43.44
C VAL A 41 -104.51 12.57 -44.01
N GLU A 42 -104.63 13.45 -45.01
CA GLU A 42 -103.49 14.16 -45.59
C GLU A 42 -102.74 15.02 -44.55
N GLN A 43 -103.45 15.64 -43.60
CA GLN A 43 -102.83 16.38 -42.49
C GLN A 43 -102.11 15.45 -41.49
N LEU A 44 -102.71 14.32 -41.14
CA LEU A 44 -102.10 13.32 -40.25
C LEU A 44 -100.88 12.66 -40.89
N GLU A 45 -100.92 12.38 -42.19
CA GLU A 45 -99.77 11.87 -42.95
C GLU A 45 -98.62 12.87 -42.96
N LYS A 46 -98.90 14.16 -43.20
CA LYS A 46 -97.88 15.23 -43.08
C LYS A 46 -97.30 15.31 -41.67
N GLY A 47 -98.15 15.19 -40.64
CA GLY A 47 -97.71 15.16 -39.25
C GLY A 47 -96.82 13.95 -38.94
N ARG A 48 -97.22 12.76 -39.39
CA ARG A 48 -96.45 11.52 -39.27
C ARG A 48 -95.09 11.67 -39.94
N ASP A 49 -95.05 12.17 -41.17
CA ASP A 49 -93.80 12.30 -41.93
C ASP A 49 -92.87 13.33 -41.28
N TYR A 50 -93.42 14.42 -40.74
CA TYR A 50 -92.68 15.37 -39.92
C TYR A 50 -92.07 14.71 -38.67
N PHE A 51 -92.86 13.94 -37.91
CA PHE A 51 -92.36 13.25 -36.72
C PHE A 51 -91.33 12.16 -37.06
N ASN A 52 -91.53 11.41 -38.14
CA ASN A 52 -90.56 10.42 -38.63
C ASN A 52 -89.23 11.09 -38.98
N GLN A 53 -89.27 12.25 -39.64
CA GLN A 53 -88.06 13.02 -39.92
C GLN A 53 -87.37 13.50 -38.63
N GLN A 54 -88.12 13.95 -37.63
CA GLN A 54 -87.57 14.35 -36.33
C GLN A 54 -86.96 13.16 -35.57
N ILE A 55 -87.61 12.00 -35.59
CA ILE A 55 -87.09 10.76 -34.98
C ILE A 55 -85.77 10.40 -35.62
N TRP A 56 -85.72 10.34 -36.95
CA TRP A 56 -84.50 10.01 -37.68
C TRP A 56 -83.35 10.99 -37.38
N GLU A 57 -83.64 12.29 -37.35
CA GLU A 57 -82.64 13.31 -36.99
C GLU A 57 -82.12 13.09 -35.55
N LYS A 58 -83.00 12.75 -34.61
CA LYS A 58 -82.61 12.46 -33.22
C LYS A 58 -81.83 11.16 -33.08
N GLU A 59 -82.21 10.12 -33.80
CA GLU A 59 -81.49 8.84 -33.85
C GLU A 59 -80.09 9.02 -34.44
N MET A 60 -79.96 9.80 -35.51
CA MET A 60 -78.66 10.15 -36.10
C MET A 60 -77.79 10.94 -35.11
N GLN A 61 -78.37 11.93 -34.42
CA GLN A 61 -77.67 12.69 -33.38
C GLN A 61 -77.24 11.80 -32.21
N TYR A 62 -78.09 10.85 -31.80
CA TYR A 62 -77.78 9.88 -30.75
C TYR A 62 -76.65 8.94 -31.17
N ALA A 63 -76.74 8.34 -32.36
CA ALA A 63 -75.73 7.43 -32.90
C ALA A 63 -74.35 8.08 -32.96
N LYS A 64 -74.26 9.33 -33.43
CA LYS A 64 -73.00 10.10 -33.47
C LYS A 64 -72.41 10.30 -32.07
N LYS A 65 -73.22 10.72 -31.10
CA LYS A 65 -72.76 10.93 -29.71
C LYS A 65 -72.39 9.63 -29.02
N HIS A 66 -73.10 8.55 -29.35
CA HIS A 66 -72.84 7.22 -28.83
C HIS A 66 -71.46 6.72 -29.30
N GLU A 67 -71.19 6.78 -30.61
CA GLU A 67 -69.89 6.43 -31.19
C GLU A 67 -68.76 7.29 -30.61
N GLU A 68 -68.98 8.59 -30.46
CA GLU A 68 -67.99 9.50 -29.86
C GLU A 68 -67.67 9.13 -28.40
N THR A 69 -68.69 8.75 -27.62
CA THR A 69 -68.52 8.33 -26.23
C THR A 69 -67.75 7.01 -26.13
N GLU A 70 -68.08 6.03 -26.97
CA GLU A 70 -67.37 4.76 -27.03
C GLU A 70 -65.90 4.95 -27.43
N ARG A 71 -65.64 5.78 -28.45
CA ARG A 71 -64.27 6.12 -28.87
C ARG A 71 -63.46 6.68 -27.70
N HIS A 72 -64.01 7.62 -26.94
CA HIS A 72 -63.33 8.21 -25.79
C HIS A 72 -63.04 7.20 -24.67
N ILE A 73 -63.95 6.24 -24.45
CA ILE A 73 -63.75 5.18 -23.45
C ILE A 73 -62.65 4.22 -23.89
N CYS A 74 -62.62 3.84 -25.17
CA CYS A 74 -61.54 3.04 -25.73
C CYS A 74 -60.18 3.75 -25.60
N GLU A 75 -60.09 5.02 -26.02
CA GLU A 75 -58.88 5.84 -25.90
C GLU A 75 -58.39 5.93 -24.44
N TYR A 76 -59.32 6.13 -23.49
CA TYR A 76 -59.00 6.17 -22.07
C TYR A 76 -58.48 4.82 -21.56
N ASN A 77 -59.18 3.72 -21.84
CA ASN A 77 -58.79 2.38 -21.38
C ASN A 77 -57.44 1.95 -21.99
N GLU A 78 -57.17 2.29 -23.24
CA GLU A 78 -55.87 2.07 -23.87
C GLU A 78 -54.75 2.85 -23.15
N MET A 79 -54.99 4.12 -22.85
CA MET A 79 -54.04 4.95 -22.11
C MET A 79 -53.81 4.42 -20.70
N ALA A 80 -54.88 4.02 -19.99
CA ALA A 80 -54.81 3.45 -18.65
C ALA A 80 -54.02 2.13 -18.64
N ARG A 81 -54.17 1.27 -19.66
CA ARG A 81 -53.35 0.06 -19.85
C ARG A 81 -51.87 0.41 -20.09
N LYS A 82 -51.58 1.39 -20.96
CA LYS A 82 -50.19 1.88 -21.20
C LYS A 82 -49.55 2.40 -19.91
N LEU A 83 -50.33 3.07 -19.05
CA LEU A 83 -49.89 3.58 -17.75
C LEU A 83 -49.87 2.51 -16.64
N LYS A 84 -50.14 1.24 -16.97
CA LYS A 84 -50.21 0.11 -16.03
C LYS A 84 -51.19 0.35 -14.86
N LEU A 85 -52.37 0.87 -15.19
CA LEU A 85 -53.48 1.07 -14.25
C LEU A 85 -54.58 0.00 -14.35
N ILE A 86 -54.61 -0.74 -15.45
CA ILE A 86 -55.56 -1.84 -15.71
C ILE A 86 -54.73 -3.08 -16.06
N PRO A 87 -55.00 -4.27 -15.45
CA PRO A 87 -56.06 -4.56 -14.48
C PRO A 87 -55.80 -3.97 -13.08
N SER A 88 -56.74 -4.09 -12.14
CA SER A 88 -56.63 -3.56 -10.76
C SER A 88 -55.41 -4.08 -9.97
N SER A 89 -54.78 -5.16 -10.43
CA SER A 89 -53.53 -5.72 -9.92
C SER A 89 -52.27 -5.09 -10.54
N ALA A 90 -52.40 -4.11 -11.44
CA ALA A 90 -51.27 -3.51 -12.12
C ALA A 90 -50.47 -2.59 -11.17
N GLU A 91 -49.18 -2.41 -11.50
CA GLU A 91 -48.16 -1.74 -10.67
C GLU A 91 -48.61 -0.38 -10.12
N ASN A 92 -49.33 0.40 -10.93
CA ASN A 92 -49.79 1.74 -10.55
C ASN A 92 -51.26 1.78 -10.12
N ALA A 93 -51.97 0.64 -10.19
CA ALA A 93 -53.41 0.56 -9.95
C ALA A 93 -53.76 0.62 -8.46
N ASN A 94 -52.85 0.21 -7.56
CA ASN A 94 -53.06 0.24 -6.11
C ASN A 94 -54.40 -0.42 -5.66
N GLY A 95 -54.83 -1.47 -6.35
CA GLY A 95 -56.08 -2.18 -6.07
C GLY A 95 -57.36 -1.48 -6.55
N VAL A 96 -57.26 -0.35 -7.24
CA VAL A 96 -58.39 0.36 -7.84
C VAL A 96 -58.60 -0.14 -9.26
N ASP A 97 -59.84 -0.46 -9.62
CA ASP A 97 -60.21 -0.70 -11.00
C ASP A 97 -60.31 0.65 -11.72
N PHE A 98 -59.55 0.80 -12.82
CA PHE A 98 -59.57 2.00 -13.65
C PHE A 98 -60.31 1.77 -14.96
N GLU A 99 -60.92 0.61 -15.21
CA GLU A 99 -61.54 0.33 -16.50
C GLU A 99 -62.92 0.99 -16.66
N MET A 100 -63.05 1.87 -17.66
CA MET A 100 -64.34 2.48 -18.00
C MET A 100 -65.16 1.55 -18.87
N HIS A 101 -66.44 1.40 -18.51
CA HIS A 101 -67.41 0.66 -19.29
C HIS A 101 -68.66 1.52 -19.48
N PHE A 102 -69.20 1.52 -20.70
CA PHE A 102 -70.42 2.24 -21.05
C PHE A 102 -71.49 1.28 -21.55
N ASN A 103 -72.67 1.37 -20.94
CA ASN A 103 -73.84 0.58 -21.28
C ASN A 103 -75.00 1.51 -21.65
N PRO A 104 -75.25 1.75 -22.95
CA PRO A 104 -76.32 2.63 -23.41
C PRO A 104 -77.73 2.12 -23.08
N HIS A 105 -77.89 0.80 -22.88
CA HIS A 105 -79.18 0.15 -22.64
C HIS A 105 -79.53 0.02 -21.15
N ALA A 106 -78.68 0.50 -20.25
CA ALA A 106 -78.97 0.43 -18.82
C ALA A 106 -80.19 1.29 -18.47
N GLN A 107 -81.15 0.67 -17.77
CA GLN A 107 -82.44 1.25 -17.42
C GLN A 107 -82.31 2.42 -16.45
N ARG A 108 -81.23 2.49 -15.68
CA ARG A 108 -80.97 3.58 -14.75
C ARG A 108 -79.71 4.37 -15.12
N PRO A 109 -79.72 5.72 -15.02
CA PRO A 109 -78.55 6.54 -15.33
C PRO A 109 -77.30 6.20 -14.51
N ASP A 110 -77.47 5.74 -13.26
CA ASP A 110 -76.43 5.25 -12.35
C ASP A 110 -75.79 3.92 -12.79
N GLN A 111 -76.41 3.20 -13.73
CA GLN A 111 -75.93 1.92 -14.26
C GLN A 111 -75.40 2.04 -15.71
N ARG A 112 -75.52 3.21 -16.34
CA ARG A 112 -75.04 3.46 -17.71
C ARG A 112 -73.52 3.55 -17.80
N ALA A 113 -72.86 3.93 -16.70
CA ALA A 113 -71.42 3.80 -16.54
C ALA A 113 -71.17 2.84 -15.37
N HIS A 114 -70.47 1.73 -15.60
CA HIS A 114 -70.22 0.73 -14.55
C HIS A 114 -69.34 1.27 -13.40
N MET A 115 -68.73 2.45 -13.56
CA MET A 115 -67.90 3.08 -12.54
C MET A 115 -68.04 4.61 -12.53
N ASP A 116 -68.11 5.20 -11.34
CA ASP A 116 -68.20 6.66 -11.17
C ASP A 116 -66.83 7.31 -11.42
N PHE A 117 -66.66 7.85 -12.62
CA PHE A 117 -65.46 8.59 -12.99
C PHE A 117 -65.20 9.78 -12.05
N LYS A 118 -66.26 10.49 -11.64
CA LYS A 118 -66.15 11.73 -10.88
C LYS A 118 -65.80 11.47 -9.42
N GLY A 119 -66.38 10.44 -8.82
CA GLY A 119 -66.19 10.09 -7.41
C GLY A 119 -65.04 9.12 -7.13
N THR A 120 -64.70 8.22 -8.07
CA THR A 120 -63.73 7.15 -7.81
C THR A 120 -62.45 7.31 -8.65
N ILE A 121 -62.58 7.27 -9.97
CA ILE A 121 -61.42 7.26 -10.88
C ILE A 121 -60.62 8.57 -10.79
N LYS A 122 -61.28 9.72 -10.91
CA LYS A 122 -60.62 11.02 -10.91
C LYS A 122 -59.88 11.32 -9.60
N PRO A 123 -60.48 11.12 -8.40
CA PRO A 123 -59.75 11.28 -7.14
C PRO A 123 -58.57 10.31 -7.01
N ALA A 124 -58.73 9.05 -7.43
CA ALA A 124 -57.64 8.07 -7.41
C ALA A 124 -56.46 8.49 -8.30
N LEU A 125 -56.72 8.95 -9.53
CA LEU A 125 -55.69 9.48 -10.43
C LEU A 125 -54.99 10.72 -9.87
N LEU A 126 -55.75 11.64 -9.24
CA LEU A 126 -55.17 12.82 -8.60
C LEU A 126 -54.26 12.46 -7.44
N ARG A 127 -54.66 11.51 -6.60
CA ARG A 127 -53.85 10.99 -5.50
C ARG A 127 -52.58 10.32 -6.01
N LEU A 128 -52.69 9.51 -7.07
CA LEU A 128 -51.53 8.89 -7.70
C LEU A 128 -50.56 9.94 -8.25
N LYS A 129 -51.08 10.96 -8.94
CA LYS A 129 -50.27 12.09 -9.41
C LYS A 129 -49.53 12.79 -8.26
N GLN A 130 -50.23 13.11 -7.18
CA GLN A 130 -49.63 13.74 -6.00
C GLN A 130 -48.51 12.88 -5.41
N HIS A 131 -48.78 11.58 -5.21
CA HIS A 131 -47.79 10.64 -4.68
C HIS A 131 -46.55 10.53 -5.58
N ILE A 132 -46.73 10.44 -6.90
CA ILE A 132 -45.60 10.40 -7.86
C ILE A 132 -44.83 11.73 -7.83
N SER A 133 -45.51 12.88 -7.79
CA SER A 133 -44.86 14.19 -7.70
C SER A 133 -44.08 14.37 -6.40
N GLU A 134 -44.62 13.92 -5.27
CA GLU A 134 -43.94 13.95 -3.97
C GLU A 134 -42.73 13.02 -3.97
N LYS A 135 -42.88 11.77 -4.42
CA LYS A 135 -41.76 10.82 -4.55
C LYS A 135 -40.67 11.35 -5.46
N SER A 136 -41.04 11.96 -6.59
CA SER A 136 -40.09 12.60 -7.50
C SER A 136 -39.31 13.72 -6.82
N ARG A 137 -40.00 14.61 -6.08
CA ARG A 137 -39.36 15.69 -5.32
C ARG A 137 -38.44 15.16 -4.22
N THR A 138 -38.85 14.14 -3.49
CA THR A 138 -38.03 13.49 -2.45
C THR A 138 -36.78 12.87 -3.06
N ASN A 139 -36.93 12.10 -4.15
CA ASN A 139 -35.78 11.51 -4.85
C ASN A 139 -34.84 12.60 -5.39
N GLN A 140 -35.36 13.68 -5.95
CA GLN A 140 -34.54 14.80 -6.42
C GLN A 140 -33.77 15.46 -5.27
N SER A 141 -34.40 15.64 -4.11
CA SER A 141 -33.71 16.15 -2.92
C SER A 141 -32.62 15.20 -2.43
N GLN A 142 -32.84 13.88 -2.49
CA GLN A 142 -31.84 12.88 -2.13
C GLN A 142 -30.65 12.91 -3.08
N VAL A 143 -30.90 13.00 -4.39
CA VAL A 143 -29.84 13.13 -5.40
C VAL A 143 -28.97 14.35 -5.11
N ILE A 144 -29.55 15.52 -4.81
CA ILE A 144 -28.79 16.73 -4.46
C ILE A 144 -27.91 16.49 -3.22
N THR A 145 -28.47 15.91 -2.16
CA THR A 145 -27.71 15.62 -0.93
C THR A 145 -26.58 14.61 -1.17
N GLU A 146 -26.81 13.59 -2.00
CA GLU A 146 -25.80 12.61 -2.39
C GLU A 146 -24.70 13.24 -3.26
N GLU A 147 -25.05 14.13 -4.19
CA GLU A 147 -24.10 14.90 -5.00
C GLU A 147 -23.22 15.81 -4.11
N GLU A 148 -23.81 16.55 -3.16
CA GLU A 148 -23.07 17.38 -2.21
C GLU A 148 -22.09 16.54 -1.35
N ALA A 149 -22.51 15.36 -0.90
CA ALA A 149 -21.64 14.45 -0.14
C ALA A 149 -20.51 13.87 -1.03
N PHE A 150 -20.81 13.57 -2.29
CA PHE A 150 -19.82 13.12 -3.26
C PHE A 150 -18.75 14.18 -3.53
N ASP A 151 -19.15 15.44 -3.69
CA ASP A 151 -18.23 16.57 -3.90
C ASP A 151 -17.31 16.76 -2.68
N GLN A 152 -17.87 16.70 -1.46
CA GLN A 152 -17.08 16.77 -0.22
C GLN A 152 -16.05 15.64 -0.11
N ILE A 153 -16.44 14.39 -0.40
CA ILE A 153 -15.52 13.26 -0.35
C ILE A 153 -14.45 13.40 -1.43
N SER A 154 -14.81 13.89 -2.62
CA SER A 154 -13.88 14.10 -3.72
C SER A 154 -12.82 15.16 -3.39
N GLU A 155 -13.21 16.26 -2.74
CA GLU A 155 -12.29 17.27 -2.23
C GLU A 155 -11.33 16.67 -1.18
N MET A 156 -11.86 15.94 -0.19
CA MET A 156 -11.04 15.25 0.81
C MET A 156 -10.04 14.26 0.21
N VAL A 157 -10.44 13.54 -0.85
CA VAL A 157 -9.55 12.61 -1.56
C VAL A 157 -8.44 13.40 -2.28
N SER A 158 -8.76 14.53 -2.91
CA SER A 158 -7.77 15.40 -3.55
C SER A 158 -6.74 15.90 -2.53
N ASP A 159 -7.18 16.42 -1.39
CA ASP A 159 -6.31 16.89 -0.30
C ASP A 159 -5.36 15.78 0.18
N LYS A 160 -5.89 14.56 0.37
CA LYS A 160 -5.08 13.41 0.77
C LYS A 160 -4.09 12.97 -0.31
N GLN A 161 -4.46 13.09 -1.58
CA GLN A 161 -3.54 12.79 -2.67
C GLN A 161 -2.38 13.81 -2.73
N GLU A 162 -2.64 15.09 -2.45
CA GLU A 162 -1.61 16.12 -2.33
C GLU A 162 -0.70 15.87 -1.13
N GLU A 163 -1.25 15.52 0.03
CA GLU A 163 -0.48 15.14 1.23
C GLU A 163 0.46 13.95 0.94
N VAL A 164 -0.06 12.90 0.28
CA VAL A 164 0.73 11.73 -0.10
C VAL A 164 1.86 12.13 -1.04
N SER A 165 1.57 12.92 -2.08
CA SER A 165 2.58 13.40 -3.03
C SER A 165 3.68 14.20 -2.33
N ALA A 166 3.33 15.04 -1.35
CA ALA A 166 4.30 15.80 -0.57
C ALA A 166 5.17 14.90 0.33
N LEU A 167 4.60 13.85 0.92
CA LEU A 167 5.34 12.87 1.71
C LEU A 167 6.29 12.04 0.84
N GLU A 168 5.86 11.63 -0.34
CA GLU A 168 6.69 10.92 -1.31
C GLU A 168 7.91 11.75 -1.74
N MET A 169 7.71 13.05 -2.02
CA MET A 169 8.83 13.95 -2.32
C MET A 169 9.81 14.08 -1.16
N LYS A 170 9.31 14.19 0.09
CA LYS A 170 10.17 14.23 1.28
C LYS A 170 10.96 12.94 1.46
N LEU A 171 10.33 11.80 1.25
CA LEU A 171 10.98 10.48 1.33
C LEU A 171 12.08 10.38 0.27
N GLN A 172 11.82 10.81 -0.96
CA GLN A 172 12.82 10.82 -2.03
C GLN A 172 14.04 11.69 -1.71
N VAL A 173 13.85 12.84 -1.05
CA VAL A 173 14.96 13.69 -0.60
C VAL A 173 15.76 12.99 0.50
N LEU A 174 15.09 12.42 1.50
CA LEU A 174 15.72 11.67 2.59
C LEU A 174 16.52 10.47 2.09
N ASP A 175 16.00 9.73 1.11
CA ASP A 175 16.72 8.60 0.50
C ASP A 175 18.01 9.06 -0.20
N LYS A 176 17.95 10.17 -0.95
CA LYS A 176 19.14 10.75 -1.58
C LYS A 176 20.18 11.20 -0.55
N ASP A 177 19.73 11.82 0.54
CA ASP A 177 20.61 12.26 1.63
C ASP A 177 21.25 11.06 2.36
N LEU A 178 20.48 9.99 2.58
CA LEU A 178 20.98 8.75 3.17
C LEU A 178 22.04 8.10 2.28
N ASP A 179 21.82 8.02 0.98
CA ASP A 179 22.77 7.43 0.05
C ASP A 179 24.05 8.28 -0.07
N TRP A 180 23.92 9.60 -0.10
CA TRP A 180 25.06 10.51 -0.02
C TRP A 180 25.88 10.30 1.27
N ASN A 181 25.22 10.21 2.42
CA ASN A 181 25.88 9.99 3.71
C ASN A 181 26.56 8.62 3.79
N LYS A 182 25.96 7.56 3.23
CA LYS A 182 26.59 6.24 3.12
C LYS A 182 27.87 6.32 2.28
N GLU A 183 27.84 7.03 1.16
CA GLU A 183 29.03 7.19 0.31
C GLU A 183 30.14 7.95 1.04
N LEU A 184 29.78 9.01 1.78
CA LEU A 184 30.72 9.79 2.59
C LEU A 184 31.35 8.92 3.70
N MET A 185 30.52 8.19 4.46
CA MET A 185 30.98 7.25 5.48
C MET A 185 31.89 6.17 4.91
N ALA A 186 31.57 5.62 3.73
CA ALA A 186 32.41 4.63 3.07
C ALA A 186 33.80 5.18 2.70
N LYS A 187 33.86 6.43 2.21
CA LYS A 187 35.14 7.12 1.91
C LYS A 187 35.96 7.37 3.17
N GLU A 188 35.33 7.79 4.26
CA GLU A 188 36.01 8.00 5.54
C GLU A 188 36.53 6.68 6.14
N LEU A 189 35.72 5.61 6.07
CA LEU A 189 36.13 4.28 6.49
C LEU A 189 37.32 3.77 5.67
N GLN A 190 37.31 3.97 4.35
CA GLN A 190 38.43 3.60 3.49
C GLN A 190 39.70 4.36 3.87
N LYS A 191 39.60 5.68 4.09
CA LYS A 191 40.73 6.52 4.50
C LYS A 191 41.32 6.08 5.84
N THR A 192 40.46 5.91 6.85
CA THR A 192 40.89 5.49 8.19
C THR A 192 41.51 4.09 8.17
N THR A 193 40.91 3.14 7.45
CA THR A 193 41.45 1.79 7.25
C THR A 193 42.83 1.85 6.59
N GLY A 194 43.00 2.64 5.53
CA GLY A 194 44.30 2.81 4.87
C GLY A 194 45.37 3.40 5.80
N THR A 195 45.01 4.40 6.61
CA THR A 195 45.95 4.95 7.61
C THR A 195 46.31 3.94 8.70
N ALA A 196 45.35 3.11 9.13
CA ALA A 196 45.59 2.06 10.12
C ALA A 196 46.53 0.97 9.57
N GLN A 197 46.33 0.55 8.31
CA GLN A 197 47.21 -0.41 7.63
C GLN A 197 48.63 0.12 7.50
N SER A 198 48.80 1.37 7.05
CA SER A 198 50.13 2.00 6.95
C SER A 198 50.84 2.11 8.31
N LEU A 199 50.09 2.41 9.38
CA LEU A 199 50.63 2.46 10.73
C LEU A 199 51.03 1.06 11.23
N ASP A 200 50.20 0.04 10.96
CA ASP A 200 50.51 -1.35 11.31
C ASP A 200 51.76 -1.86 10.60
N GLU A 201 51.89 -1.59 9.29
CA GLU A 201 53.12 -1.88 8.53
C GLU A 201 54.34 -1.19 9.15
N GLY A 202 54.21 0.09 9.56
CA GLY A 202 55.26 0.82 10.24
C GLY A 202 55.65 0.18 11.58
N VAL A 203 54.67 -0.26 12.38
CA VAL A 203 54.90 -0.98 13.64
C VAL A 203 55.59 -2.31 13.40
N GLN A 204 55.17 -3.09 12.40
CA GLN A 204 55.80 -4.35 12.03
C GLN A 204 57.26 -4.14 11.60
N GLN A 205 57.54 -3.13 10.78
CA GLN A 205 58.91 -2.79 10.38
C GLN A 205 59.78 -2.39 11.58
N MET A 206 59.25 -1.60 12.52
CA MET A 206 59.97 -1.24 13.74
C MET A 206 60.24 -2.48 14.60
N ARG A 207 59.25 -3.36 14.80
CA ARG A 207 59.43 -4.63 15.52
C ARG A 207 60.51 -5.50 14.89
N ALA A 208 60.54 -5.62 13.56
CA ALA A 208 61.57 -6.37 12.85
C ALA A 208 62.97 -5.77 13.03
N LYS A 209 63.09 -4.43 13.02
CA LYS A 209 64.36 -3.75 13.32
C LYS A 209 64.80 -3.99 14.76
N VAL A 210 63.88 -3.90 15.72
CA VAL A 210 64.16 -4.16 17.14
C VAL A 210 64.67 -5.58 17.33
N LEU A 211 64.02 -6.58 16.75
CA LEU A 211 64.46 -7.98 16.83
C LEU A 211 65.89 -8.17 16.30
N LYS A 212 66.21 -7.57 15.14
CA LYS A 212 67.58 -7.59 14.60
C LYS A 212 68.60 -6.91 15.53
N HIS A 213 68.21 -5.81 16.17
CA HIS A 213 69.07 -5.15 17.14
C HIS A 213 69.26 -6.00 18.39
N GLU A 214 68.21 -6.67 18.87
CA GLU A 214 68.28 -7.62 19.99
C GLU A 214 69.22 -8.79 19.68
N GLU A 215 69.12 -9.41 18.50
CA GLU A 215 70.05 -10.47 18.04
C GLU A 215 71.51 -10.00 18.03
N VAL A 216 71.77 -8.79 17.52
CA VAL A 216 73.12 -8.21 17.49
C VAL A 216 73.61 -7.92 18.91
N VAL A 217 72.75 -7.43 19.81
CA VAL A 217 73.11 -7.19 21.21
C VAL A 217 73.46 -8.52 21.89
N GLU A 218 72.64 -9.56 21.71
CA GLU A 218 72.89 -10.89 22.27
C GLU A 218 74.22 -11.48 21.78
N GLU A 219 74.51 -11.40 20.47
CA GLU A 219 75.79 -11.85 19.89
C GLU A 219 76.99 -11.07 20.47
N LYS A 220 76.82 -9.75 20.67
CA LYS A 220 77.86 -8.90 21.27
C LYS A 220 78.05 -9.20 22.75
N GLU A 221 76.99 -9.48 23.49
CA GLU A 221 77.06 -9.90 24.89
C GLU A 221 77.74 -11.25 25.04
N GLU A 222 77.48 -12.21 24.16
CA GLU A 222 78.16 -13.52 24.14
C GLU A 222 79.66 -13.36 23.87
N LYS A 223 80.03 -12.59 22.83
CA LYS A 223 81.45 -12.27 22.54
C LYS A 223 82.13 -11.56 23.69
N LEU A 224 81.43 -10.65 24.38
CA LEU A 224 81.95 -9.96 25.55
C LEU A 224 82.20 -10.94 26.70
N LYS A 225 81.30 -11.89 26.94
CA LYS A 225 81.48 -12.95 27.95
C LYS A 225 82.68 -13.84 27.61
N GLU A 226 82.82 -14.26 26.36
CA GLU A 226 83.96 -15.07 25.90
C GLU A 226 85.29 -14.33 26.06
N LEU A 227 85.35 -13.05 25.67
CA LEU A 227 86.54 -12.21 25.85
C LEU A 227 86.88 -12.02 27.32
N LYS A 228 85.89 -11.78 28.18
CA LYS A 228 86.12 -11.68 29.64
C LYS A 228 86.73 -12.96 30.20
N LEU A 229 86.18 -14.13 29.83
CA LEU A 229 86.71 -15.42 30.26
C LEU A 229 88.17 -15.61 29.80
N ARG A 230 88.49 -15.25 28.55
CA ARG A 230 89.86 -15.35 28.00
C ARG A 230 90.85 -14.42 28.73
N VAL A 231 90.41 -13.20 29.06
CA VAL A 231 91.23 -12.26 29.82
C VAL A 231 91.49 -12.79 31.23
N GLU A 232 90.48 -13.38 31.87
CA GLU A 232 90.62 -14.00 33.19
C GLU A 232 91.56 -15.21 33.15
N GLN A 233 91.42 -16.10 32.16
CA GLN A 233 92.35 -17.23 31.94
C GLN A 233 93.79 -16.75 31.74
N SER A 234 94.04 -15.79 30.85
CA SER A 234 95.38 -15.23 30.66
C SER A 234 95.90 -14.51 31.90
N ALA A 235 95.01 -13.97 32.74
CA ALA A 235 95.42 -13.39 34.01
C ALA A 235 95.83 -14.44 35.05
N VAL A 236 95.14 -15.58 35.09
CA VAL A 236 95.51 -16.75 35.90
C VAL A 236 96.83 -17.32 35.41
N GLU A 237 96.98 -17.61 34.12
CA GLU A 237 98.24 -18.12 33.52
C GLU A 237 99.42 -17.20 33.82
N ARG A 238 99.23 -15.88 33.69
CA ARG A 238 100.28 -14.89 34.00
C ARG A 238 100.64 -14.87 35.48
N GLU A 239 99.68 -15.09 36.38
CA GLU A 239 99.95 -15.15 37.82
C GLU A 239 100.65 -16.47 38.18
N GLU A 240 100.25 -17.59 37.58
CA GLU A 240 100.94 -18.89 37.70
C GLU A 240 102.40 -18.80 37.21
N GLU A 241 102.63 -18.25 36.00
CA GLU A 241 103.98 -18.01 35.48
C GLU A 241 104.80 -17.12 36.43
N LYS A 242 104.18 -16.05 36.94
CA LYS A 242 104.83 -15.15 37.90
C LYS A 242 105.19 -15.87 39.21
N GLU A 243 104.33 -16.76 39.71
CA GLU A 243 104.60 -17.60 40.88
C GLU A 243 105.74 -18.58 40.60
N GLU A 244 105.73 -19.26 39.44
CA GLU A 244 106.82 -20.16 39.01
C GLU A 244 108.17 -19.42 38.90
N TYR A 245 108.19 -18.24 38.29
CA TYR A 245 109.39 -17.39 38.23
C TYR A 245 109.81 -16.92 39.62
N SER A 246 108.86 -16.58 40.50
CA SER A 246 109.15 -16.19 41.88
C SER A 246 109.81 -17.34 42.64
N ASP A 247 109.26 -18.55 42.55
CA ASP A 247 109.80 -19.77 43.12
C ASP A 247 111.19 -20.11 42.57
N PHE A 248 111.37 -19.98 41.26
CA PHE A 248 112.66 -20.17 40.61
C PHE A 248 113.71 -19.17 41.13
N ILE A 249 113.36 -17.89 41.27
CA ILE A 249 114.25 -16.86 41.83
C ILE A 249 114.58 -17.19 43.28
N VAL A 250 113.61 -17.59 44.10
CA VAL A 250 113.84 -17.97 45.51
C VAL A 250 114.78 -19.17 45.61
N LYS A 251 114.63 -20.18 44.76
CA LYS A 251 115.55 -21.34 44.66
C LYS A 251 116.94 -20.91 44.23
N ALA A 252 117.06 -20.08 43.20
CA ALA A 252 118.33 -19.56 42.73
C ALA A 252 119.04 -18.72 43.83
N CYS A 253 118.29 -17.88 44.55
CA CYS A 253 118.80 -17.14 45.71
C CYS A 253 119.27 -18.08 46.82
N HIS A 254 118.53 -19.15 47.13
CA HIS A 254 118.98 -20.19 48.08
C HIS A 254 120.29 -20.85 47.64
N MET A 255 120.40 -21.27 46.37
CA MET A 255 121.64 -21.85 45.85
C MET A 255 122.82 -20.88 45.93
N ILE A 256 122.60 -19.61 45.59
CA ILE A 256 123.63 -18.57 45.72
C ILE A 256 124.01 -18.35 47.19
N MET A 257 123.04 -18.36 48.11
CA MET A 257 123.32 -18.27 49.54
C MET A 257 124.12 -19.49 50.02
N GLU A 258 123.73 -20.71 49.68
CA GLU A 258 124.47 -21.92 50.03
C GLU A 258 125.91 -21.87 49.52
N HIS A 259 126.10 -21.49 48.25
CA HIS A 259 127.41 -21.32 47.65
C HIS A 259 128.22 -20.22 48.34
N LYS A 260 127.59 -19.07 48.66
CA LYS A 260 128.21 -18.00 49.45
C LYS A 260 128.61 -18.48 50.83
N THR A 261 127.78 -19.28 51.50
CA THR A 261 128.04 -19.82 52.84
C THR A 261 129.18 -20.83 52.80
N LEU A 262 129.21 -21.69 51.79
CA LEU A 262 130.30 -22.63 51.54
C LEU A 262 131.62 -21.88 51.31
N ILE A 263 131.62 -20.83 50.49
CA ILE A 263 132.80 -19.98 50.27
C ILE A 263 133.19 -19.26 51.56
N GLN A 264 132.24 -18.70 52.32
CA GLN A 264 132.53 -18.03 53.59
C GLN A 264 133.16 -19.00 54.59
N ASN A 265 132.61 -20.21 54.73
CA ASN A 265 133.17 -21.25 55.59
C ASN A 265 134.55 -21.68 55.10
N ARG A 266 134.77 -21.85 53.79
CA ARG A 266 136.08 -22.18 53.23
C ARG A 266 137.09 -21.05 53.44
N THR A 267 136.65 -19.81 53.32
CA THR A 267 137.47 -18.63 53.60
C THR A 267 137.78 -18.54 55.09
N HIS A 268 136.83 -18.88 55.96
CA HIS A 268 137.04 -18.89 57.40
C HIS A 268 138.00 -20.00 57.81
N GLU A 269 137.88 -21.22 57.26
CA GLU A 269 138.84 -22.31 57.43
C GLU A 269 140.24 -21.91 56.96
N LEU A 270 140.35 -21.24 55.81
CA LEU A 270 141.64 -20.73 55.31
C LEU A 270 142.22 -19.62 56.19
N LEU A 271 141.37 -18.77 56.76
CA LEU A 271 141.78 -17.73 57.71
C LEU A 271 142.21 -18.33 59.05
N GLU A 272 141.51 -19.35 59.54
CA GLU A 272 141.84 -20.07 60.78
C GLU A 272 143.15 -20.85 60.62
N GLN A 273 143.36 -21.51 59.48
CA GLN A 273 144.66 -22.10 59.11
C GLN A 273 145.77 -21.04 58.99
N ALA A 274 145.46 -19.85 58.47
CA ALA A 274 146.42 -18.75 58.40
C ALA A 274 146.75 -18.17 59.79
N GLU A 275 145.77 -18.08 60.69
CA GLU A 275 145.96 -17.68 62.09
C GLU A 275 146.76 -18.72 62.87
N GLU A 276 146.52 -20.02 62.66
CA GLU A 276 147.28 -21.11 63.28
C GLU A 276 148.76 -21.10 62.85
N ILE A 277 149.04 -20.79 61.57
CA ILE A 277 150.41 -20.58 61.06
C ILE A 277 151.04 -19.31 61.65
N LEU A 278 150.25 -18.26 61.89
CA LEU A 278 150.70 -16.98 62.46
C LEU A 278 150.97 -17.09 63.97
N GLU A 279 150.27 -17.99 64.67
CA GLU A 279 150.46 -18.29 66.09
C GLU A 279 151.67 -19.22 66.31
N GLN A 280 151.90 -20.18 65.40
CA GLN A 280 153.11 -21.02 65.38
C GLN A 280 154.40 -20.22 65.10
N THR A 281 154.31 -19.11 64.37
CA THR A 281 155.48 -18.25 64.08
C THR A 281 155.83 -17.27 65.21
N LYS A 282 154.98 -17.10 66.23
CA LYS A 282 155.25 -16.22 67.39
C LYS A 282 155.93 -16.92 68.59
N GLN A 283 156.03 -18.25 68.63
CA GLN A 283 156.51 -18.98 69.83
C GLN A 283 157.87 -19.69 69.71
N THR A 284 158.75 -19.31 68.77
CA THR A 284 160.12 -19.86 68.77
C THR A 284 161.20 -18.80 68.54
N GLU A 285 161.96 -18.45 69.59
CA GLU A 285 163.15 -17.59 69.53
C GLU A 285 164.46 -18.40 69.37
N VAL A 286 165.12 -18.16 68.22
CA VAL A 286 166.54 -17.82 67.93
C VAL A 286 167.68 -18.79 68.29
N PRO A 287 168.69 -18.90 67.40
CA PRO A 287 170.06 -18.60 67.82
C PRO A 287 170.87 -17.70 66.84
N LYS A 288 171.76 -16.89 67.41
CA LYS A 288 172.76 -16.05 66.73
C LYS A 288 173.91 -16.88 66.14
N SER A 289 174.35 -16.56 64.92
CA SER A 289 175.78 -16.58 64.57
C SER A 289 176.11 -15.62 63.42
N SER A 290 177.21 -14.91 63.62
CA SER A 290 177.89 -13.94 62.77
C SER A 290 178.52 -14.56 61.52
N ILE A 291 178.81 -13.74 60.48
CA ILE A 291 180.02 -13.70 59.58
C ILE A 291 179.65 -13.10 58.18
N PRO A 292 180.56 -12.38 57.48
CA PRO A 292 180.30 -11.19 56.64
C PRO A 292 180.32 -11.38 55.09
N LEU A 293 180.01 -10.28 54.37
CA LEU A 293 180.14 -9.88 52.92
C LEU A 293 181.18 -10.66 52.04
N PRO A 294 181.17 -10.68 50.67
CA PRO A 294 180.65 -9.70 49.67
C PRO A 294 180.13 -10.27 48.30
N GLU A 295 179.94 -9.38 47.30
CA GLU A 295 180.05 -9.54 45.82
C GLU A 295 179.40 -10.71 45.02
N GLY A 296 178.71 -10.34 43.93
CA GLY A 296 178.67 -11.13 42.69
C GLY A 296 177.30 -11.35 42.05
N ALA A 297 177.08 -10.64 40.91
CA ALA A 297 176.08 -10.84 39.85
C ALA A 297 174.59 -10.57 40.14
#